data_AF-A0A938HRA0-F1
#
_entry.id   AF-A0A938HRA0-F1
#
_cell.length_a   1.000
_cell.length_b   1.000
_cell.length_c   1.000
_cell.angle_alpha   90.00
_cell.angle_beta   90.00
_cell.angle_gamma   90.00
#
_symmetry.space_group_name_H-M   'P 1'
#
loop_
_entity.id
_entity.type
_entity.pdbx_description
1 polymer ?
#
loop_
_entity_poly.entity_id
_entity_poly.type
_entity_poly.pdbx_seq_one_letter_code
_entity_poly.pdbx_strand_id
1 'polypeptide(L)'
;VPAPRTWWRTLVLNGQCMGAYCDVEQPDADFLAAQGLDETANLYKCEDRLVTLPDSLAYVTNYQKETNEGSGYDDLIAFIETLNETPDGDFYETFIDILDIDEYIDYYALLMLINDGDAIFKNFLLYHDLEADWWMVIPWDKDLTWGVRWPFLEGLYWTSSLLQGASAGGNILTWRLLNQPVLRNLYLSRLYESISERFPRDDLSARIDAAHELTRGSGEVDFRKWYWEDNTRLRQGAEELREFAEGRYAYIFTQLDGLFTPQELYINEFMAGNSRTITDEYGEYEDWIEIYNPGPAAVAMGDYFLTDNLNEPVRWAFPDTLLPAGAHLLVWADEDGWQGPLHANFKLSRNGELIALHKKEPGAGSPVGPEDIDPVDLVYFGPQVDDIARARFEDGNLRWAFADSASPGASNPPGQGIDDPHLPPADLTSLRLHVWPNPSAGAVHFDLPCAAGGAIEIFDVSGRLCRRLSAPSPGPAGQSRWVWNGDAFGGRPASPGAYWARYQATGREAGRATRVI
;
A
#
# COMPACT_ATOMS: atom_id res chain seq x y z
N VAL A 1 0.53 -4.69 0.33
CA VAL A 1 1.51 -5.71 0.78
C VAL A 1 0.79 -6.84 1.47
N PRO A 2 0.80 -8.07 0.92
CA PRO A 2 0.42 -9.27 1.65
C PRO A 2 1.21 -9.36 2.95
N ALA A 3 0.54 -9.62 4.07
CA ALA A 3 1.20 -9.67 5.37
C ALA A 3 0.53 -10.72 6.28
N PRO A 4 1.30 -11.43 7.11
CA PRO A 4 0.73 -12.36 8.07
C PRO A 4 -0.31 -11.69 8.97
N ARG A 5 -1.46 -12.33 9.13
CA ARG A 5 -2.47 -11.89 10.09
C ARG A 5 -1.97 -12.10 11.51
N THR A 6 -2.35 -11.19 12.40
CA THR A 6 -2.00 -11.23 13.82
C THR A 6 -3.23 -11.20 14.71
N TRP A 7 -3.19 -11.92 15.82
CA TRP A 7 -4.23 -11.93 16.83
C TRP A 7 -3.65 -11.84 18.23
N TRP A 8 -4.22 -10.97 19.06
CA TRP A 8 -3.90 -10.94 20.48
C TRP A 8 -4.65 -12.04 21.22
N ARG A 9 -3.92 -12.83 22.03
CA ARG A 9 -4.43 -13.95 22.80
C ARG A 9 -3.93 -13.89 24.24
N THR A 10 -4.76 -14.31 25.18
CA THR A 10 -4.31 -14.68 26.53
C THR A 10 -3.96 -16.16 26.53
N LEU A 11 -2.69 -16.50 26.74
CA LEU A 11 -2.29 -17.91 26.84
C LEU A 11 -2.56 -18.42 28.25
N VAL A 12 -3.18 -19.59 28.38
CA VAL A 12 -3.40 -20.29 29.66
C VAL A 12 -2.86 -21.71 29.54
N LEU A 13 -1.88 -22.07 30.39
CA LEU A 13 -1.30 -23.41 30.40
C LEU A 13 -1.53 -24.05 31.79
N ASN A 14 -2.12 -25.24 31.82
CA ASN A 14 -2.42 -25.97 33.06
C ASN A 14 -3.20 -25.13 34.10
N GLY A 15 -4.11 -24.28 33.64
CA GLY A 15 -4.93 -23.41 34.50
C GLY A 15 -4.21 -22.15 35.00
N GLN A 16 -2.97 -21.90 34.56
CA GLN A 16 -2.22 -20.69 34.90
C GLN A 16 -2.20 -19.73 33.71
N CYS A 17 -2.53 -18.46 33.96
CA CYS A 17 -2.36 -17.40 32.96
C CYS A 17 -0.86 -17.25 32.66
N MET A 18 -0.52 -17.35 31.38
CA MET A 18 0.85 -17.28 30.89
C MET A 18 1.23 -15.90 30.39
N GLY A 19 0.26 -15.03 30.11
CA GLY A 19 0.47 -13.66 29.64
C GLY A 19 -0.30 -13.31 28.37
N ALA A 20 0.03 -12.15 27.81
CA ALA A 20 -0.44 -11.71 26.50
C ALA A 20 0.51 -12.23 25.41
N TYR A 21 -0.04 -12.81 24.37
CA TYR A 21 0.70 -13.33 23.22
C TYR A 21 0.13 -12.76 21.93
N CYS A 22 1.01 -12.50 20.97
CA CYS A 22 0.64 -12.26 19.59
C CYS A 22 0.73 -13.59 18.84
N ASP A 23 -0.40 -14.10 18.42
CA ASP A 23 -0.51 -15.24 17.51
C ASP A 23 -0.32 -14.71 16.09
N VAL A 24 0.65 -15.26 15.37
CA VAL A 24 1.07 -14.79 14.04
C VAL A 24 0.83 -15.92 13.04
N GLU A 25 0.06 -15.62 12.00
CA GLU A 25 -0.15 -16.52 10.87
C GLU A 25 1.20 -16.97 10.31
N GLN A 26 1.34 -18.27 10.08
CA GLN A 26 2.57 -18.82 9.53
C GLN A 26 2.63 -18.52 8.03
N PRO A 27 3.79 -18.11 7.50
CA PRO A 27 3.96 -17.85 6.07
C PRO A 27 4.19 -19.18 5.34
N ASP A 28 3.11 -19.94 5.17
CA ASP A 28 3.09 -21.26 4.53
C ASP A 28 2.07 -21.28 3.37
N ALA A 29 1.81 -22.47 2.82
CA ALA A 29 0.86 -22.64 1.72
C ALA A 29 -0.57 -22.14 2.05
N ASP A 30 -1.02 -22.28 3.31
CA ASP A 30 -2.35 -21.79 3.72
C ASP A 30 -2.38 -20.26 3.72
N PHE A 31 -1.28 -19.60 4.12
CA PHE A 31 -1.14 -18.16 3.99
C PHE A 31 -1.16 -17.73 2.52
N LEU A 32 -0.42 -18.40 1.63
CA LEU A 32 -0.40 -18.09 0.19
C LEU A 32 -1.80 -18.19 -0.42
N ALA A 33 -2.52 -19.29 -0.15
CA ALA A 33 -3.90 -19.47 -0.58
C ALA A 33 -4.82 -18.34 -0.09
N ALA A 34 -4.65 -17.91 1.17
CA ALA A 34 -5.45 -16.85 1.77
C ALA A 34 -5.18 -15.46 1.15
N GLN A 35 -3.99 -15.25 0.57
CA GLN A 35 -3.63 -14.04 -0.17
C GLN A 35 -3.96 -14.13 -1.67
N GLY A 36 -4.42 -15.29 -2.15
CA GLY A 36 -4.67 -15.53 -3.58
C GLY A 36 -3.40 -15.74 -4.40
N LEU A 37 -2.31 -16.15 -3.75
CA LEU A 37 -1.01 -16.45 -4.36
C LEU A 37 -0.89 -17.95 -4.64
N ASP A 38 0.06 -18.35 -5.49
CA ASP A 38 0.30 -19.76 -5.77
C ASP A 38 0.84 -20.49 -4.53
N GLU A 39 0.10 -21.50 -4.07
CA GLU A 39 0.43 -22.34 -2.93
C GLU A 39 1.70 -23.18 -3.16
N THR A 40 2.14 -23.34 -4.41
CA THR A 40 3.35 -24.11 -4.77
C THR A 40 4.62 -23.27 -4.85
N ALA A 41 4.51 -21.95 -4.67
CA ALA A 41 5.61 -21.01 -4.70
C ALA A 41 6.70 -21.28 -3.63
N ASN A 42 7.90 -20.74 -3.87
CA ASN A 42 8.96 -20.73 -2.86
C ASN A 42 8.83 -19.51 -1.94
N LEU A 43 8.94 -19.74 -0.63
CA LEU A 43 9.06 -18.71 0.40
C LEU A 43 10.43 -18.80 1.08
N TYR A 44 11.14 -17.67 1.10
CA TYR A 44 12.45 -17.55 1.75
C TYR A 44 12.40 -16.48 2.81
N LYS A 45 12.43 -16.86 4.09
CA LYS A 45 12.63 -15.93 5.19
C LYS A 45 14.09 -15.46 5.22
N CYS A 46 14.29 -14.17 5.04
CA CYS A 46 15.61 -13.55 4.98
C CYS A 46 16.09 -13.18 6.40
N GLU A 47 17.18 -13.83 6.83
CA GLU A 47 17.88 -13.55 8.10
C GLU A 47 19.12 -12.65 7.90
N ASP A 48 19.46 -12.37 6.64
CA ASP A 48 20.47 -11.40 6.19
C ASP A 48 19.97 -10.64 4.95
N ARG A 49 20.74 -9.62 4.54
CA ARG A 49 20.38 -8.71 3.45
C ARG A 49 20.45 -9.43 2.11
N LEU A 50 19.71 -8.96 1.10
CA LEU A 50 19.91 -9.45 -0.27
C LEU A 50 21.31 -9.08 -0.75
N VAL A 51 22.18 -10.09 -0.82
CA VAL A 51 23.59 -9.99 -1.18
C VAL A 51 24.08 -11.30 -1.77
N THR A 52 25.00 -11.23 -2.72
CA THR A 52 25.68 -12.42 -3.23
C THR A 52 26.51 -13.08 -2.13
N LEU A 53 26.26 -14.37 -1.93
CA LEU A 53 26.98 -15.20 -0.96
C LEU A 53 27.96 -16.15 -1.66
N PRO A 54 29.04 -16.59 -0.99
CA PRO A 54 30.17 -17.26 -1.64
C PRO A 54 29.86 -18.66 -2.19
N ASP A 55 28.84 -19.34 -1.66
CA ASP A 55 28.43 -20.68 -2.06
C ASP A 55 26.98 -20.97 -1.63
N SER A 56 26.39 -22.05 -2.17
CA SER A 56 25.01 -22.46 -1.86
C SER A 56 24.78 -22.78 -0.38
N LEU A 57 25.80 -23.21 0.37
CA LEU A 57 25.65 -23.50 1.81
C LEU A 57 25.45 -22.21 2.61
N ALA A 58 26.09 -21.12 2.19
CA ALA A 58 25.86 -19.81 2.78
C ALA A 58 24.41 -19.35 2.57
N TYR A 59 23.78 -19.64 1.43
CA TYR A 59 22.36 -19.32 1.22
C TYR A 59 21.45 -20.08 2.19
N VAL A 60 21.66 -21.39 2.40
CA VAL A 60 20.89 -22.19 3.39
C VAL A 60 20.99 -21.61 4.81
N THR A 61 22.12 -20.99 5.14
CA THR A 61 22.37 -20.43 6.48
C THR A 61 21.69 -19.07 6.69
N ASN A 62 21.53 -18.27 5.63
CA ASN A 62 21.04 -16.88 5.72
C ASN A 62 19.61 -16.70 5.20
N TYR A 63 19.08 -17.69 4.48
CA TYR A 63 17.72 -17.70 3.96
C TYR A 63 17.06 -19.00 4.39
N GLN A 64 16.11 -18.91 5.32
CA GLN A 64 15.31 -20.06 5.71
C GLN A 64 14.20 -20.26 4.69
N LYS A 65 14.23 -21.37 3.97
CA LYS A 65 13.19 -21.75 3.04
C LYS A 65 11.98 -22.32 3.81
N GLU A 66 10.81 -21.69 3.72
CA GLU A 66 9.59 -22.02 4.48
C GLU A 66 8.63 -22.93 3.69
N THR A 67 8.77 -22.97 2.36
CA THR A 67 8.01 -23.86 1.48
C THR A 67 8.95 -24.60 0.54
N ASN A 68 8.57 -25.80 0.09
CA ASN A 68 9.43 -26.64 -0.75
C ASN A 68 10.83 -26.88 -0.17
N GLU A 69 10.95 -27.06 1.17
CA GLU A 69 12.21 -27.20 1.91
C GLU A 69 13.19 -28.24 1.34
N GLY A 70 12.68 -29.25 0.61
CA GLY A 70 13.48 -30.28 -0.03
C GLY A 70 14.15 -29.88 -1.35
N SER A 71 13.85 -28.69 -1.88
CA SER A 71 14.40 -28.16 -3.14
C SER A 71 15.62 -27.26 -2.91
N GLY A 72 16.36 -26.96 -3.98
CA GLY A 72 17.53 -26.07 -3.95
C GLY A 72 17.17 -24.59 -3.80
N TYR A 73 18.19 -23.73 -3.93
CA TYR A 73 18.09 -22.26 -3.86
C TYR A 73 18.50 -21.60 -5.19
N ASP A 74 18.55 -22.37 -6.29
CA ASP A 74 19.09 -21.92 -7.57
C ASP A 74 18.33 -20.70 -8.11
N ASP A 75 17.03 -20.63 -7.88
CA ASP A 75 16.16 -19.50 -8.21
C ASP A 75 16.49 -18.25 -7.39
N LEU A 76 16.64 -18.37 -6.06
CA LEU A 76 17.03 -17.24 -5.21
C LEU A 76 18.43 -16.73 -5.55
N ILE A 77 19.36 -17.64 -5.84
CA ILE A 77 20.71 -17.30 -6.26
C ILE A 77 20.67 -16.51 -7.57
N ALA A 78 19.95 -17.02 -8.58
CA ALA A 78 19.79 -16.34 -9.87
C ALA A 78 19.13 -14.96 -9.73
N PHE A 79 18.12 -14.82 -8.87
CA PHE A 79 17.48 -13.53 -8.59
C PHE A 79 18.48 -12.52 -7.99
N ILE A 80 19.26 -12.93 -6.98
CA ILE A 80 20.25 -12.07 -6.35
C ILE A 80 21.41 -11.75 -7.29
N GLU A 81 21.85 -12.69 -8.11
CA GLU A 81 22.86 -12.46 -9.15
C GLU A 81 22.37 -11.44 -10.17
N THR A 82 21.13 -11.59 -10.67
CA THR A 82 20.49 -10.61 -11.56
C THR A 82 20.46 -9.22 -10.91
N LEU A 83 20.09 -9.11 -9.63
CA LEU A 83 20.10 -7.83 -8.91
C LEU A 83 21.48 -7.16 -8.89
N ASN A 84 22.56 -7.94 -8.80
CA ASN A 84 23.93 -7.42 -8.72
C ASN A 84 24.56 -7.17 -10.09
N GLU A 85 24.19 -7.93 -11.11
CA GLU A 85 24.87 -7.95 -12.41
C GLU A 85 24.18 -7.09 -13.47
N THR A 86 22.86 -6.88 -13.37
CA THR A 86 22.14 -5.98 -14.29
C THR A 86 22.75 -4.57 -14.20
N PRO A 87 23.14 -3.93 -15.32
CA PRO A 87 23.61 -2.54 -15.32
C PRO A 87 22.60 -1.56 -14.74
N ASP A 88 23.04 -0.40 -14.25
CA ASP A 88 22.13 0.58 -13.63
C ASP A 88 21.13 1.20 -14.62
N GLY A 89 21.48 1.34 -15.92
CA GLY A 89 20.51 1.77 -16.94
C GLY A 89 19.38 0.77 -17.11
N ASP A 90 19.73 -0.52 -17.16
CA ASP A 90 18.79 -1.60 -17.48
C ASP A 90 17.96 -2.08 -16.27
N PHE A 91 18.23 -1.55 -15.07
CA PHE A 91 17.62 -2.05 -13.82
C PHE A 91 16.10 -1.95 -13.84
N TYR A 92 15.59 -0.80 -14.27
CA TYR A 92 14.16 -0.52 -14.25
C TYR A 92 13.41 -1.52 -15.13
N GLU A 93 13.81 -1.67 -16.39
CA GLU A 93 13.20 -2.59 -17.35
C GLU A 93 13.37 -4.05 -16.93
N THR A 94 14.56 -4.45 -16.45
CA THR A 94 14.80 -5.84 -16.05
C THR A 94 13.91 -6.26 -14.89
N PHE A 95 13.72 -5.38 -13.90
CA PHE A 95 13.04 -5.75 -12.66
C PHE A 95 11.54 -5.51 -12.69
N ILE A 96 11.01 -4.81 -13.69
CA ILE A 96 9.58 -4.58 -13.80
C ILE A 96 8.80 -5.86 -14.15
N ASP A 97 9.46 -6.78 -14.85
CA ASP A 97 8.87 -8.04 -15.29
C ASP A 97 8.96 -9.13 -14.22
N ILE A 98 9.98 -9.08 -13.36
CA ILE A 98 10.31 -10.17 -12.41
C ILE A 98 10.08 -9.79 -10.94
N LEU A 99 9.80 -8.53 -10.62
CA LEU A 99 9.53 -8.08 -9.26
C LEU A 99 8.30 -7.18 -9.25
N ASP A 100 7.39 -7.40 -8.31
CA ASP A 100 6.31 -6.45 -8.04
C ASP A 100 6.87 -5.17 -7.39
N ILE A 101 7.32 -4.25 -8.24
CA ILE A 101 7.98 -3.00 -7.83
C ILE A 101 7.00 -2.07 -7.10
N ASP A 102 5.72 -2.00 -7.52
CA ASP A 102 4.72 -1.14 -6.84
C ASP A 102 4.52 -1.64 -5.40
N GLU A 103 4.34 -2.95 -5.22
CA GLU A 103 4.17 -3.54 -3.90
C GLU A 103 5.44 -3.41 -3.03
N TYR A 104 6.63 -3.50 -3.63
CA TYR A 104 7.88 -3.24 -2.92
C TYR A 104 8.03 -1.78 -2.49
N ILE A 105 7.59 -0.82 -3.31
CA ILE A 105 7.59 0.60 -2.97
C ILE A 105 6.63 0.87 -1.82
N ASP A 106 5.42 0.31 -1.85
CA ASP A 106 4.45 0.40 -0.76
C ASP A 106 5.02 -0.23 0.53
N TYR A 107 5.68 -1.39 0.42
CA TYR A 107 6.39 -2.01 1.53
C TYR A 107 7.46 -1.09 2.11
N TYR A 108 8.35 -0.53 1.28
CA TYR A 108 9.41 0.35 1.73
C TYR A 108 8.87 1.64 2.37
N ALA A 109 7.80 2.22 1.81
CA ALA A 109 7.11 3.37 2.38
C ALA A 109 6.59 3.05 3.80
N LEU A 110 6.00 1.87 4.00
CA LEU A 110 5.56 1.41 5.31
C LEU A 110 6.73 1.24 6.30
N LEU A 111 7.86 0.67 5.86
CA LEU A 111 9.06 0.56 6.70
C LEU A 111 9.53 1.92 7.20
N MET A 112 9.54 2.91 6.31
CA MET A 112 9.91 4.27 6.66
C MET A 112 8.88 4.91 7.59
N LEU A 113 7.58 4.68 7.39
CA LEU A 113 6.54 5.17 8.30
C LEU A 113 6.71 4.63 9.72
N ILE A 114 6.86 3.31 9.88
CA ILE A 114 7.00 2.67 11.20
C ILE A 114 8.43 2.75 11.75
N ASN A 115 9.35 3.34 10.98
CA ASN A 115 10.76 3.52 11.32
C ASN A 115 11.46 2.18 11.62
N ASP A 116 11.25 1.21 10.74
CA ASP A 116 11.89 -0.10 10.72
C ASP A 116 13.23 -0.01 9.97
N GLY A 117 14.32 0.00 10.73
CA GLY A 117 15.68 -0.01 10.18
C GLY A 117 16.25 -1.42 9.98
N ASP A 118 15.65 -2.43 10.61
CA ASP A 118 16.15 -3.82 10.58
C ASP A 118 15.66 -4.55 9.32
N ALA A 119 14.47 -4.20 8.85
CA ALA A 119 13.88 -4.65 7.58
C ALA A 119 14.75 -4.42 6.34
N ILE A 120 15.66 -3.45 6.42
CA ILE A 120 16.64 -3.15 5.37
C ILE A 120 17.70 -4.24 5.28
N PHE A 121 17.84 -5.06 6.31
CA PHE A 121 18.83 -6.12 6.37
C PHE A 121 18.22 -7.50 6.54
N LYS A 122 17.02 -7.67 7.10
CA LYS A 122 16.41 -9.00 7.36
C LYS A 122 14.94 -8.82 7.71
N ASN A 123 14.26 -9.82 8.28
CA ASN A 123 12.88 -9.69 8.78
C ASN A 123 11.88 -9.38 7.65
N PHE A 124 12.02 -10.10 6.55
CA PHE A 124 11.04 -10.20 5.47
C PHE A 124 11.15 -11.58 4.83
N LEU A 125 10.12 -11.96 4.09
CA LEU A 125 10.19 -13.11 3.20
C LEU A 125 10.26 -12.66 1.75
N LEU A 126 10.93 -13.44 0.91
CA LEU A 126 10.78 -13.42 -0.54
C LEU A 126 9.83 -14.52 -0.96
N TYR A 127 8.81 -14.15 -1.71
CA TYR A 127 7.93 -15.03 -2.46
C TYR A 127 8.43 -15.12 -3.89
N HIS A 128 8.46 -16.33 -4.44
CA HIS A 128 8.78 -16.59 -5.85
C HIS A 128 7.74 -17.52 -6.45
N ASP A 129 6.96 -16.98 -7.39
CA ASP A 129 6.03 -17.75 -8.21
C ASP A 129 6.81 -18.57 -9.24
N LEU A 130 6.73 -19.90 -9.16
CA LEU A 130 7.56 -20.78 -9.98
C LEU A 130 7.00 -20.99 -11.40
N GLU A 131 5.72 -20.68 -11.62
CA GLU A 131 5.09 -20.81 -12.93
C GLU A 131 5.17 -19.49 -13.71
N ALA A 132 4.85 -18.39 -13.03
CA ALA A 132 4.88 -17.05 -13.62
C ALA A 132 6.25 -16.34 -13.51
N ASP A 133 7.19 -16.90 -12.74
CA ASP A 133 8.59 -16.46 -12.63
C ASP A 133 8.75 -14.99 -12.16
N TRP A 134 8.01 -14.63 -11.11
CA TRP A 134 8.06 -13.28 -10.51
C TRP A 134 8.17 -13.32 -8.98
N TRP A 135 8.68 -12.22 -8.42
CA TRP A 135 9.10 -12.08 -7.03
C TRP A 135 8.30 -11.01 -6.29
N MET A 136 8.14 -11.21 -4.99
CA MET A 136 7.52 -10.25 -4.08
C MET A 136 8.13 -10.31 -2.68
N VAL A 137 8.07 -9.19 -1.96
CA VAL A 137 8.48 -9.11 -0.57
C VAL A 137 7.28 -9.14 0.38
N ILE A 138 7.41 -9.91 1.46
CA ILE A 138 6.40 -10.05 2.50
C ILE A 138 7.00 -9.62 3.86
N PRO A 139 6.39 -8.68 4.59
CA PRO A 139 6.88 -8.24 5.89
C PRO A 139 6.88 -9.39 6.91
N TRP A 140 7.93 -9.46 7.71
CA TRP A 140 8.02 -10.33 8.87
C TRP A 140 8.61 -9.57 10.06
N ASP A 141 8.37 -10.06 11.29
CA ASP A 141 9.04 -9.62 12.52
C ASP A 141 9.25 -8.10 12.67
N LYS A 142 8.13 -7.39 12.93
CA LYS A 142 8.04 -5.92 12.98
C LYS A 142 7.94 -5.36 14.40
N ASP A 143 8.54 -6.02 15.38
CA ASP A 143 8.47 -5.64 16.80
C ASP A 143 9.39 -4.46 17.15
N LEU A 144 10.60 -4.39 16.58
CA LEU A 144 11.56 -3.28 16.76
C LEU A 144 11.27 -2.09 15.84
N THR A 145 10.05 -1.57 15.96
CA THR A 145 9.53 -0.44 15.19
C THR A 145 8.89 0.58 16.12
N TRP A 146 8.26 1.62 15.58
CA TRP A 146 7.55 2.64 16.36
C TRP A 146 8.40 3.34 17.43
N GLY A 147 9.69 3.52 17.13
CA GLY A 147 10.63 4.22 18.01
C GLY A 147 11.31 3.34 19.05
N VAL A 148 11.14 2.01 18.97
CA VAL A 148 11.83 1.02 19.79
C VAL A 148 12.93 0.33 18.97
N ARG A 149 14.15 0.20 19.54
CA ARG A 149 15.30 -0.45 18.89
C ARG A 149 16.04 -1.38 19.82
N TRP A 150 16.86 -2.24 19.24
CA TRP A 150 17.83 -3.06 19.96
C TRP A 150 19.20 -2.37 20.10
N PRO A 151 19.89 -2.47 21.26
CA PRO A 151 19.33 -2.89 22.55
C PRO A 151 18.24 -1.91 23.01
N PHE A 152 17.31 -2.35 23.85
CA PHE A 152 16.21 -1.52 24.37
C PHE A 152 16.77 -0.33 25.17
N LEU A 153 16.98 0.80 24.49
CA LEU A 153 17.44 2.04 25.08
C LEU A 153 16.25 2.88 25.58
N GLU A 154 16.51 3.78 26.54
CA GLU A 154 15.52 4.78 26.93
C GLU A 154 15.38 5.85 25.84
N GLY A 155 14.14 6.27 25.60
CA GLY A 155 13.77 7.31 24.64
C GLY A 155 13.41 6.77 23.25
N LEU A 156 12.38 7.37 22.68
CA LEU A 156 11.91 7.09 21.32
C LEU A 156 12.87 7.70 20.28
N TYR A 157 12.94 7.09 19.11
CA TYR A 157 13.66 7.65 17.95
C TYR A 157 12.80 7.58 16.70
N TRP A 158 12.71 8.70 16.00
CA TRP A 158 11.84 8.85 14.82
C TRP A 158 12.52 9.59 13.67
N THR A 159 13.79 9.95 13.81
CA THR A 159 14.55 10.74 12.84
C THR A 159 15.47 9.89 11.96
N SER A 160 15.21 8.59 11.82
CA SER A 160 15.97 7.76 10.91
C SER A 160 15.72 8.22 9.46
N SER A 161 16.78 8.20 8.64
CA SER A 161 16.72 8.67 7.24
C SER A 161 15.56 8.03 6.47
N LEU A 162 14.93 8.80 5.58
CA LEU A 162 13.94 8.30 4.63
C LEU A 162 14.58 7.55 3.45
N LEU A 163 15.91 7.49 3.38
CA LEU A 163 16.67 6.75 2.38
C LEU A 163 17.53 5.64 3.04
N GLN A 164 17.07 5.08 4.15
CA GLN A 164 17.76 3.96 4.80
C GLN A 164 17.91 2.79 3.83
N GLY A 165 19.12 2.26 3.71
CA GLY A 165 19.44 1.23 2.71
C GLY A 165 19.92 1.75 1.37
N ALA A 166 19.91 3.06 1.12
CA ALA A 166 20.49 3.67 -0.09
C ALA A 166 22.03 3.71 -0.06
N SER A 167 22.68 2.59 0.28
CA SER A 167 24.14 2.44 0.29
C SER A 167 24.56 1.04 -0.13
N ALA A 168 25.72 0.92 -0.80
CA ALA A 168 26.26 -0.34 -1.33
C ALA A 168 26.56 -1.45 -0.29
N GLY A 169 26.34 -1.20 1.01
CA GLY A 169 26.41 -2.20 2.08
C GLY A 169 25.07 -2.62 2.66
N GLY A 170 23.95 -2.06 2.17
CA GLY A 170 22.59 -2.43 2.53
C GLY A 170 22.04 -3.55 1.64
N ASN A 171 20.75 -3.84 1.78
CA ASN A 171 20.04 -4.68 0.82
C ASN A 171 20.15 -4.10 -0.59
N ILE A 172 20.68 -4.90 -1.52
CA ILE A 172 20.98 -4.49 -2.90
C ILE A 172 19.72 -3.98 -3.61
N LEU A 173 18.56 -4.62 -3.41
CA LEU A 173 17.31 -4.22 -4.04
C LEU A 173 16.89 -2.80 -3.61
N THR A 174 16.90 -2.54 -2.31
CA THR A 174 16.64 -1.19 -1.76
C THR A 174 17.63 -0.17 -2.30
N TRP A 175 18.92 -0.52 -2.33
CA TRP A 175 19.95 0.38 -2.80
C TRP A 175 19.74 0.77 -4.26
N ARG A 176 19.46 -0.20 -5.15
CA ARG A 176 19.28 0.07 -6.58
C ARG A 176 18.02 0.86 -6.85
N LEU A 177 16.89 0.45 -6.27
CA LEU A 177 15.62 1.16 -6.40
C LEU A 177 15.75 2.62 -5.95
N LEU A 178 16.35 2.86 -4.78
CA LEU A 178 16.50 4.21 -4.27
C LEU A 178 17.55 5.02 -5.02
N ASN A 179 18.41 4.43 -5.87
CA ASN A 179 19.33 5.18 -6.71
C ASN A 179 18.75 5.52 -8.09
N GLN A 180 17.60 4.96 -8.45
CA GLN A 180 16.82 5.39 -9.61
C GLN A 180 15.94 6.59 -9.24
N PRO A 181 16.12 7.79 -9.83
CA PRO A 181 15.35 8.97 -9.47
C PRO A 181 13.84 8.81 -9.61
N VAL A 182 13.38 8.14 -10.68
CA VAL A 182 11.94 7.92 -10.93
C VAL A 182 11.31 7.04 -9.85
N LEU A 183 11.93 5.88 -9.55
CA LEU A 183 11.44 4.99 -8.49
C LEU A 183 11.55 5.63 -7.10
N ARG A 184 12.60 6.41 -6.83
CA ARG A 184 12.74 7.17 -5.58
C ARG A 184 11.59 8.18 -5.44
N ASN A 185 11.27 8.93 -6.49
CA ASN A 185 10.18 9.90 -6.49
C ASN A 185 8.82 9.22 -6.29
N LEU A 186 8.60 8.08 -6.95
CA LEU A 186 7.41 7.25 -6.75
C LEU A 186 7.30 6.81 -5.28
N TYR A 187 8.38 6.31 -4.69
CA TYR A 187 8.43 5.99 -3.27
C TYR A 187 8.09 7.17 -2.37
N LEU A 188 8.71 8.34 -2.59
CA LEU A 188 8.44 9.52 -1.76
C LEU A 188 6.97 9.95 -1.87
N SER A 189 6.37 9.78 -3.04
CA SER A 189 4.95 10.08 -3.30
C SER A 189 4.06 9.09 -2.53
N ARG A 190 4.38 7.79 -2.61
CA ARG A 190 3.70 6.72 -1.85
C ARG A 190 3.81 6.87 -0.34
N LEU A 191 4.96 7.34 0.16
CA LEU A 191 5.14 7.66 1.57
C LEU A 191 4.25 8.84 1.98
N TYR A 192 4.17 9.88 1.16
CA TYR A 192 3.28 11.01 1.39
C TYR A 192 1.79 10.59 1.42
N GLU A 193 1.35 9.83 0.42
CA GLU A 193 0.00 9.29 0.33
C GLU A 193 -0.32 8.39 1.54
N SER A 194 0.63 7.55 1.95
CA SER A 194 0.45 6.67 3.10
C SER A 194 0.17 7.43 4.40
N ILE A 195 0.90 8.52 4.68
CA ILE A 195 0.71 9.30 5.92
C ILE A 195 -0.46 10.30 5.86
N SER A 196 -0.87 10.68 4.65
CA SER A 196 -1.92 11.68 4.45
C SER A 196 -3.30 11.05 4.29
N GLU A 197 -3.36 9.89 3.64
CA GLU A 197 -4.61 9.25 3.23
C GLU A 197 -4.83 7.91 3.94
N ARG A 198 -3.83 7.02 3.98
CA ARG A 198 -3.99 5.65 4.50
C ARG A 198 -3.88 5.54 6.02
N PHE A 199 -2.99 6.32 6.61
CA PHE A 199 -2.73 6.39 8.05
C PHE A 199 -2.74 7.85 8.51
N PRO A 200 -3.85 8.59 8.39
CA PRO A 200 -3.91 9.94 8.92
C PRO A 200 -3.76 9.89 10.46
N ARG A 201 -3.20 10.97 11.04
CA ARG A 201 -2.83 11.04 12.47
C ARG A 201 -3.94 10.58 13.43
N ASP A 202 -5.17 11.01 13.17
CA ASP A 202 -6.33 10.69 14.01
C ASP A 202 -6.71 9.21 13.92
N ASP A 203 -6.71 8.62 12.71
CA ASP A 203 -6.98 7.19 12.52
C ASP A 203 -5.89 6.34 13.19
N LEU A 204 -4.62 6.73 13.04
CA LEU A 204 -3.52 6.03 13.69
C LEU A 204 -3.62 6.09 15.22
N SER A 205 -3.96 7.26 15.78
CA SER A 205 -4.18 7.41 17.22
C SER A 205 -5.30 6.52 17.73
N ALA A 206 -6.42 6.44 16.99
CA ALA A 206 -7.53 5.55 17.32
C ALA A 206 -7.14 4.06 17.27
N ARG A 207 -6.29 3.66 16.30
CA ARG A 207 -5.76 2.28 16.21
C ARG A 207 -4.84 1.94 17.37
N ILE A 208 -3.99 2.87 17.80
CA ILE A 208 -3.12 2.71 18.97
C ILE A 208 -3.97 2.50 20.23
N ASP A 209 -5.01 3.32 20.44
CA ASP A 209 -5.91 3.18 21.58
C ASP A 209 -6.65 1.84 21.58
N ALA A 210 -7.16 1.42 20.41
CA ALA A 210 -7.84 0.14 20.27
C ALA A 210 -6.91 -1.05 20.56
N ALA A 211 -5.67 -1.02 20.06
CA ALA A 211 -4.67 -2.05 20.33
C ALA A 211 -4.27 -2.08 21.81
N HIS A 212 -4.12 -0.90 22.45
CA HIS A 212 -3.80 -0.79 23.86
C HIS A 212 -4.92 -1.36 24.74
N GLU A 213 -6.19 -0.99 24.49
CA GLU A 213 -7.31 -1.50 25.29
C GLU A 213 -7.50 -3.01 25.13
N LEU A 214 -7.27 -3.54 23.92
CA LEU A 214 -7.34 -4.98 23.66
C LEU A 214 -6.28 -5.78 24.45
N THR A 215 -5.10 -5.20 24.65
CA THR A 215 -3.94 -5.91 25.23
C THR A 215 -3.73 -5.66 26.71
N ARG A 216 -4.13 -4.49 27.23
CA ARG A 216 -3.83 -4.03 28.60
C ARG A 216 -4.24 -5.03 29.68
N GLY A 217 -5.44 -5.60 29.59
CA GLY A 217 -5.95 -6.52 30.61
C GLY A 217 -5.08 -7.78 30.78
N SER A 218 -4.70 -8.42 29.66
CA SER A 218 -3.81 -9.59 29.67
C SER A 218 -2.38 -9.20 30.02
N GLY A 219 -1.93 -8.04 29.53
CA GLY A 219 -0.61 -7.50 29.83
C GLY A 219 -0.43 -7.22 31.32
N GLU A 220 -1.43 -6.65 32.02
CA GLU A 220 -1.31 -6.30 33.44
C GLU A 220 -1.06 -7.51 34.36
N VAL A 221 -1.56 -8.68 33.97
CA VAL A 221 -1.43 -9.95 34.71
C VAL A 221 -0.32 -10.86 34.19
N ASP A 222 0.43 -10.40 33.19
CA ASP A 222 1.60 -11.09 32.67
C ASP A 222 2.80 -10.89 33.60
N PHE A 223 3.18 -11.92 34.34
CA PHE A 223 4.36 -11.93 35.21
C PHE A 223 5.60 -12.56 34.53
N ARG A 224 5.52 -12.87 33.24
CA ARG A 224 6.60 -13.42 32.42
C ARG A 224 7.20 -12.42 31.43
N LYS A 225 6.77 -11.16 31.49
CA LYS A 225 7.50 -10.05 30.87
C LYS A 225 8.98 -10.17 31.19
N TRP A 226 9.82 -9.66 30.29
CA TRP A 226 11.25 -9.70 30.51
C TRP A 226 11.60 -9.12 31.87
N TYR A 227 12.59 -9.68 32.55
CA TYR A 227 12.86 -9.51 33.98
C TYR A 227 13.11 -8.05 34.45
N TRP A 228 13.20 -7.09 33.52
CA TRP A 228 13.36 -5.66 33.75
C TRP A 228 12.09 -4.84 33.50
N GLU A 229 11.04 -5.45 32.95
CA GLU A 229 9.81 -4.78 32.55
C GLU A 229 8.72 -4.92 33.61
N ASP A 230 8.27 -3.77 34.13
CA ASP A 230 7.08 -3.69 34.97
C ASP A 230 5.86 -3.22 34.13
N ASN A 231 4.70 -3.05 34.76
CA ASN A 231 3.50 -2.57 34.07
C ASN A 231 3.58 -1.09 33.66
N THR A 232 4.67 -0.36 33.96
CA THR A 232 4.78 1.07 33.67
C THR A 232 4.85 1.29 32.16
N ARG A 233 5.74 0.58 31.44
CA ARG A 233 5.81 0.65 29.97
C ARG A 233 4.51 0.25 29.31
N LEU A 234 3.89 -0.84 29.75
CA LEU A 234 2.56 -1.23 29.24
C LEU A 234 1.55 -0.09 29.36
N ARG A 235 1.48 0.58 30.52
CA ARG A 235 0.52 1.66 30.79
C ARG A 235 0.84 2.96 30.02
N GLN A 236 2.11 3.22 29.73
CA GLN A 236 2.57 4.41 29.00
C GLN A 236 2.63 4.19 27.49
N GLY A 237 2.67 2.94 27.03
CA GLY A 237 2.96 2.58 25.64
C GLY A 237 2.04 3.24 24.61
N ALA A 238 0.74 3.41 24.91
CA ALA A 238 -0.15 4.12 24.00
C ALA A 238 0.23 5.60 23.82
N GLU A 239 0.67 6.26 24.89
CA GLU A 239 1.14 7.64 24.85
C GLU A 239 2.50 7.73 24.13
N GLU A 240 3.42 6.81 24.42
CA GLU A 240 4.72 6.73 23.73
C GLU A 240 4.57 6.49 22.22
N LEU A 241 3.67 5.60 21.80
CA LEU A 241 3.40 5.34 20.38
C LEU A 241 2.81 6.56 19.66
N ARG A 242 1.94 7.33 20.34
CA ARG A 242 1.42 8.59 19.81
C ARG A 242 2.51 9.65 19.70
N GLU A 243 3.36 9.79 20.71
CA GLU A 243 4.50 10.72 20.68
C GLU A 243 5.44 10.38 19.51
N PHE A 244 5.76 9.10 19.33
CA PHE A 244 6.52 8.65 18.18
C PHE A 244 5.83 9.01 16.86
N ALA A 245 4.53 8.72 16.71
CA ALA A 245 3.79 8.98 15.48
C ALA A 245 3.83 10.48 15.14
N GLU A 246 3.57 11.34 16.12
CA GLU A 246 3.61 12.80 15.96
C GLU A 246 4.99 13.27 15.48
N GLY A 247 6.05 12.81 16.13
CA GLY A 247 7.43 13.14 15.78
C GLY A 247 7.85 12.61 14.42
N ARG A 248 7.47 11.37 14.08
CA ARG A 248 7.80 10.73 12.81
C ARG A 248 7.12 11.41 11.64
N TYR A 249 5.84 11.78 11.77
CA TYR A 249 5.10 12.44 10.70
C TYR A 249 5.68 13.83 10.45
N ALA A 250 5.94 14.60 11.50
CA ALA A 250 6.59 15.90 11.38
C ALA A 250 7.97 15.79 10.69
N TYR A 251 8.76 14.78 11.07
CA TYR A 251 10.04 14.50 10.42
C TYR A 251 9.86 14.18 8.93
N ILE A 252 8.95 13.26 8.58
CA ILE A 252 8.71 12.87 7.19
C ILE A 252 8.35 14.10 6.34
N PHE A 253 7.31 14.85 6.71
CA PHE A 253 6.88 16.03 5.97
C PHE A 253 8.00 17.07 5.81
N THR A 254 8.88 17.21 6.79
CA THR A 254 10.00 18.16 6.71
C THR A 254 11.11 17.69 5.76
N GLN A 255 11.26 16.38 5.53
CA GLN A 255 12.34 15.84 4.70
C GLN A 255 11.94 15.62 3.24
N LEU A 256 10.67 15.30 2.95
CA LEU A 256 10.22 14.86 1.62
C LEU A 256 10.67 15.77 0.47
N ASP A 257 10.40 17.09 0.57
CA ASP A 257 10.71 18.04 -0.50
C ASP A 257 12.20 18.10 -0.84
N GLY A 258 13.08 17.91 0.16
CA GLY A 258 14.53 17.93 -0.03
C GLY A 258 15.08 16.64 -0.66
N LEU A 259 14.29 15.57 -0.72
CA LEU A 259 14.68 14.27 -1.27
C LEU A 259 14.09 14.02 -2.67
N PHE A 260 13.03 14.74 -3.03
CA PHE A 260 12.45 14.68 -4.36
C PHE A 260 13.43 15.20 -5.41
N THR A 261 13.61 14.43 -6.48
CA THR A 261 14.56 14.78 -7.55
C THR A 261 13.78 15.38 -8.72
N PRO A 262 14.05 16.61 -9.16
CA PRO A 262 13.34 17.20 -10.29
C PRO A 262 13.49 16.37 -11.57
N GLN A 263 12.41 16.21 -12.32
CA GLN A 263 12.35 15.51 -13.61
C GLN A 263 12.32 16.51 -14.78
N GLU A 264 12.64 16.02 -15.97
CA GLU A 264 12.61 16.84 -17.21
C GLU A 264 11.18 17.20 -17.62
N LEU A 265 10.25 16.25 -17.50
CA LEU A 265 8.82 16.38 -17.73
C LEU A 265 8.09 15.66 -16.60
N TYR A 266 6.85 16.05 -16.32
CA TYR A 266 6.00 15.38 -15.35
C TYR A 266 4.69 14.94 -15.99
N ILE A 267 4.20 13.77 -15.57
CA ILE A 267 2.77 13.48 -15.63
C ILE A 267 2.13 14.37 -14.57
N ASN A 268 1.28 15.31 -14.98
CA ASN A 268 0.87 16.44 -14.15
C ASN A 268 -0.56 16.32 -13.60
N GLU A 269 -1.46 15.87 -14.45
CA GLU A 269 -2.88 15.71 -14.16
C GLU A 269 -3.44 14.64 -15.10
N PHE A 270 -4.39 13.84 -14.65
CA PHE A 270 -5.11 12.90 -15.51
C PHE A 270 -6.54 12.67 -14.99
N MET A 271 -7.40 12.19 -15.88
CA MET A 271 -8.76 11.78 -15.55
C MET A 271 -9.08 10.47 -16.26
N ALA A 272 -9.02 9.37 -15.51
CA ALA A 272 -9.47 8.05 -15.97
C ALA A 272 -10.95 7.88 -15.67
N GLY A 273 -11.76 8.79 -16.19
CA GLY A 273 -13.20 8.77 -15.97
C GLY A 273 -13.96 10.01 -16.40
N ASN A 274 -13.67 10.57 -17.57
CA ASN A 274 -14.33 11.79 -18.02
C ASN A 274 -15.74 11.50 -18.56
N SER A 275 -16.77 12.18 -18.04
CA SER A 275 -18.15 12.02 -18.53
C SER A 275 -18.83 13.34 -18.90
N ARG A 276 -18.29 14.46 -18.41
CA ARG A 276 -18.82 15.81 -18.63
C ARG A 276 -17.80 16.95 -18.47
N THR A 277 -16.54 16.68 -18.13
CA THR A 277 -15.58 17.73 -17.74
C THR A 277 -15.08 18.54 -18.94
N ILE A 278 -14.42 17.87 -19.90
CA ILE A 278 -13.95 18.46 -21.16
C ILE A 278 -14.24 17.51 -22.32
N THR A 279 -14.37 18.03 -23.52
CA THR A 279 -14.49 17.20 -24.72
C THR A 279 -13.25 17.30 -25.59
N ASP A 280 -12.99 16.25 -26.35
CA ASP A 280 -12.08 16.29 -27.48
C ASP A 280 -12.60 17.16 -28.65
N GLU A 281 -11.86 17.14 -29.74
CA GLU A 281 -12.16 17.83 -31.00
C GLU A 281 -13.42 17.32 -31.72
N TYR A 282 -13.91 16.13 -31.35
CA TYR A 282 -15.09 15.48 -31.91
C TYR A 282 -16.33 15.61 -31.00
N GLY A 283 -16.16 16.15 -29.79
CA GLY A 283 -17.22 16.39 -28.82
C GLY A 283 -17.46 15.21 -27.88
N GLU A 284 -16.51 14.28 -27.77
CA GLU A 284 -16.58 13.09 -26.92
C GLU A 284 -15.90 13.34 -25.58
N TYR A 285 -16.40 12.69 -24.53
CA TYR A 285 -15.86 12.79 -23.18
C TYR A 285 -14.95 11.60 -22.95
N GLU A 286 -13.66 11.80 -23.20
CA GLU A 286 -12.67 10.74 -23.14
C GLU A 286 -11.68 10.96 -21.99
N ASP A 287 -11.04 9.87 -21.57
CA ASP A 287 -9.98 9.92 -20.57
C ASP A 287 -8.79 10.71 -21.12
N TRP A 288 -8.04 11.36 -20.24
CA TRP A 288 -6.93 12.21 -20.67
C TRP A 288 -5.80 12.23 -19.67
N ILE A 289 -4.61 12.52 -20.19
CA ILE A 289 -3.34 12.64 -19.47
C ILE A 289 -2.72 13.98 -19.86
N GLU A 290 -2.24 14.73 -18.88
CA GLU A 290 -1.53 15.99 -19.07
C GLU A 290 -0.05 15.84 -18.75
N ILE A 291 0.81 16.29 -19.67
CA ILE A 291 2.25 16.36 -19.49
C ILE A 291 2.69 17.81 -19.29
N TYR A 292 3.49 18.06 -18.27
CA TYR A 292 4.01 19.38 -17.93
C TYR A 292 5.51 19.48 -18.17
N ASN A 293 5.95 20.58 -18.78
CA ASN A 293 7.36 20.94 -18.93
C ASN A 293 7.77 22.02 -17.90
N PRO A 294 8.43 21.64 -16.79
CA PRO A 294 8.93 22.58 -15.78
C PRO A 294 10.15 23.39 -16.24
N GLY A 295 10.78 22.96 -17.35
CA GLY A 295 12.07 23.44 -17.79
C GLY A 295 12.03 24.85 -18.38
N PRO A 296 13.20 25.53 -18.46
CA PRO A 296 13.30 26.86 -19.04
C PRO A 296 13.31 26.87 -20.58
N ALA A 297 13.30 25.69 -21.22
CA ALA A 297 13.38 25.51 -22.66
C ALA A 297 12.27 24.58 -23.15
N ALA A 298 11.92 24.71 -24.42
CA ALA A 298 10.96 23.81 -25.06
C ALA A 298 11.56 22.41 -25.25
N VAL A 299 10.73 21.38 -25.06
CA VAL A 299 11.09 19.96 -25.23
C VAL A 299 10.46 19.43 -26.50
N ALA A 300 11.25 18.74 -27.33
CA ALA A 300 10.74 18.04 -28.50
C ALA A 300 10.20 16.67 -28.06
N MET A 301 8.91 16.43 -28.27
CA MET A 301 8.22 15.25 -27.75
C MET A 301 8.43 14.00 -28.61
N GLY A 302 8.95 14.11 -29.83
CA GLY A 302 9.04 12.98 -30.78
C GLY A 302 9.93 11.81 -30.35
N ASP A 303 10.70 11.96 -29.27
CA ASP A 303 11.52 10.90 -28.66
C ASP A 303 10.88 10.31 -27.38
N TYR A 304 9.64 10.67 -27.05
CA TYR A 304 8.95 10.22 -25.84
C TYR A 304 7.85 9.19 -26.14
N PHE A 305 7.53 8.40 -25.12
CA PHE A 305 6.47 7.39 -25.16
C PHE A 305 5.59 7.45 -23.91
N LEU A 306 4.30 7.17 -24.06
CA LEU A 306 3.39 6.89 -22.96
C LEU A 306 2.97 5.43 -22.95
N THR A 307 2.78 4.90 -21.75
CA THR A 307 2.16 3.60 -21.52
C THR A 307 1.39 3.58 -20.20
N ASP A 308 0.37 2.74 -20.15
CA ASP A 308 -0.39 2.25 -18.99
C ASP A 308 0.06 0.83 -18.57
N ASN A 309 0.99 0.23 -19.32
CA ASN A 309 1.45 -1.15 -19.13
C ASN A 309 2.98 -1.22 -19.32
N LEU A 310 3.70 -1.54 -18.25
CA LEU A 310 5.16 -1.57 -18.27
C LEU A 310 5.73 -2.76 -19.05
N ASN A 311 4.91 -3.78 -19.35
CA ASN A 311 5.28 -4.85 -20.30
C ASN A 311 5.26 -4.35 -21.77
N GLU A 312 4.72 -3.16 -22.01
CA GLU A 312 4.67 -2.47 -23.30
C GLU A 312 5.21 -1.03 -23.15
N PRO A 313 6.48 -0.82 -22.81
CA PRO A 313 6.94 0.48 -22.34
C PRO A 313 7.06 1.55 -23.45
N VAL A 314 7.02 1.12 -24.72
CA VAL A 314 6.99 1.96 -25.93
C VAL A 314 5.60 1.96 -26.61
N ARG A 315 4.51 1.74 -25.85
CA ARG A 315 3.14 1.53 -26.37
C ARG A 315 2.63 2.65 -27.28
N TRP A 316 2.73 3.92 -26.86
CA TRP A 316 2.33 5.07 -27.67
C TRP A 316 3.46 6.08 -27.81
N ALA A 317 3.92 6.32 -29.04
CA ALA A 317 4.92 7.34 -29.34
C ALA A 317 4.24 8.71 -29.53
N PHE A 318 4.80 9.74 -28.90
CA PHE A 318 4.33 11.10 -29.15
C PHE A 318 4.59 11.53 -30.61
N PRO A 319 3.71 12.34 -31.20
CA PRO A 319 3.98 12.97 -32.49
C PRO A 319 5.14 13.99 -32.39
N ASP A 320 5.70 14.39 -33.53
CA ASP A 320 6.68 15.48 -33.62
C ASP A 320 6.05 16.82 -33.22
N THR A 321 6.02 17.06 -31.91
CA THR A 321 5.42 18.21 -31.25
C THR A 321 6.44 18.85 -30.33
N LEU A 322 6.40 20.18 -30.25
CA LEU A 322 7.25 20.94 -29.34
C LEU A 322 6.42 21.40 -28.14
N LEU A 323 6.78 20.96 -26.93
CA LEU A 323 6.17 21.40 -25.68
C LEU A 323 6.96 22.60 -25.11
N PRO A 324 6.41 23.83 -25.15
CA PRO A 324 7.13 25.01 -24.66
C PRO A 324 7.50 24.94 -23.17
N ALA A 325 8.45 25.79 -22.77
CA ALA A 325 8.83 25.97 -21.37
C ALA A 325 7.62 26.42 -20.53
N GLY A 326 7.37 25.75 -19.40
CA GLY A 326 6.26 26.06 -18.48
C GLY A 326 4.87 25.78 -19.05
N ALA A 327 4.77 24.99 -20.12
CA ALA A 327 3.51 24.66 -20.78
C ALA A 327 3.09 23.22 -20.51
N HIS A 328 1.82 22.95 -20.84
CA HIS A 328 1.14 21.68 -20.64
C HIS A 328 0.71 21.11 -21.99
N LEU A 329 0.74 19.78 -22.12
CA LEU A 329 0.28 19.04 -23.30
C LEU A 329 -0.78 18.02 -22.87
N LEU A 330 -1.98 18.15 -23.42
CA LEU A 330 -3.07 17.20 -23.21
C LEU A 330 -2.98 16.06 -24.24
N VAL A 331 -3.13 14.83 -23.78
CA VAL A 331 -3.22 13.61 -24.57
C VAL A 331 -4.51 12.89 -24.20
N TRP A 332 -5.34 12.57 -25.19
CA TRP A 332 -6.54 11.76 -24.99
C TRP A 332 -6.15 10.28 -24.92
N ALA A 333 -6.60 9.57 -23.88
CA ALA A 333 -6.36 8.14 -23.70
C ALA A 333 -7.65 7.38 -24.06
N ASP A 334 -7.89 7.21 -25.35
CA ASP A 334 -9.21 6.83 -25.88
C ASP A 334 -9.20 5.76 -26.99
N GLU A 335 -8.03 5.25 -27.38
CA GLU A 335 -7.88 4.29 -28.48
C GLU A 335 -8.36 4.80 -29.85
N ASP A 336 -8.57 6.10 -30.00
CA ASP A 336 -9.18 6.74 -31.17
C ASP A 336 -8.15 7.52 -32.00
N GLY A 337 -6.99 6.91 -32.25
CA GLY A 337 -5.87 7.50 -33.01
C GLY A 337 -6.18 8.01 -34.43
N TRP A 338 -7.36 7.72 -34.98
CA TRP A 338 -7.83 8.30 -36.24
C TRP A 338 -8.31 9.76 -36.09
N GLN A 339 -8.64 10.19 -34.87
CA GLN A 339 -9.12 11.52 -34.56
C GLN A 339 -8.02 12.57 -34.56
N GLY A 340 -6.79 12.19 -34.21
CA GLY A 340 -5.66 13.08 -34.25
C GLY A 340 -4.39 12.47 -33.65
N PRO A 341 -3.26 13.18 -33.78
CA PRO A 341 -1.97 12.68 -33.33
C PRO A 341 -1.79 12.69 -31.80
N LEU A 342 -2.70 13.30 -31.04
CA LEU A 342 -2.69 13.35 -29.57
C LEU A 342 -3.74 12.42 -28.94
N HIS A 343 -4.23 11.44 -29.70
CA HIS A 343 -5.09 10.36 -29.23
C HIS A 343 -4.25 9.09 -29.08
N ALA A 344 -4.08 8.64 -27.84
CA ALA A 344 -3.31 7.48 -27.46
C ALA A 344 -4.03 6.19 -27.87
N ASN A 345 -3.24 5.13 -28.13
CA ASN A 345 -3.76 3.82 -28.52
C ASN A 345 -4.12 2.94 -27.31
N PHE A 346 -4.48 3.56 -26.19
CA PHE A 346 -4.90 2.91 -24.95
C PHE A 346 -5.89 3.80 -24.18
N LYS A 347 -6.69 3.19 -23.30
CA LYS A 347 -7.58 3.89 -22.35
C LYS A 347 -7.13 3.66 -20.93
N LEU A 348 -7.55 4.55 -20.03
CA LEU A 348 -7.27 4.38 -18.62
C LEU A 348 -8.34 3.56 -17.88
N SER A 349 -7.93 2.72 -16.94
CA SER A 349 -8.80 1.94 -16.07
C SER A 349 -9.30 2.75 -14.88
N ARG A 350 -10.63 2.87 -14.75
CA ARG A 350 -11.29 3.43 -13.54
C ARG A 350 -10.97 2.68 -12.24
N ASN A 351 -10.49 1.44 -12.32
CA ASN A 351 -10.17 0.64 -11.14
C ASN A 351 -8.74 0.89 -10.61
N GLY A 352 -7.94 1.65 -11.34
CA GLY A 352 -6.52 1.87 -11.04
C GLY A 352 -5.59 1.00 -11.89
N GLU A 353 -4.39 1.53 -12.11
CA GLU A 353 -3.28 1.02 -12.92
C GLU A 353 -2.11 2.02 -12.80
N LEU A 354 -1.29 2.17 -13.84
CA LEU A 354 -0.18 3.13 -13.90
C LEU A 354 -0.22 4.00 -15.15
N ILE A 355 0.56 5.07 -15.14
CA ILE A 355 0.96 5.86 -16.30
C ILE A 355 2.47 6.04 -16.21
N ALA A 356 3.19 5.70 -17.28
CA ALA A 356 4.62 5.90 -17.38
C ALA A 356 4.97 6.75 -18.60
N LEU A 357 5.91 7.68 -18.40
CA LEU A 357 6.52 8.50 -19.43
C LEU A 357 7.97 8.05 -19.60
N HIS A 358 8.30 7.57 -20.80
CA HIS A 358 9.65 7.14 -21.15
C HIS A 358 10.23 8.03 -22.24
N LYS A 359 11.55 8.09 -22.30
CA LYS A 359 12.31 8.82 -23.32
C LYS A 359 13.26 7.86 -24.02
N LYS A 360 13.34 7.94 -25.34
CA LYS A 360 14.32 7.22 -26.13
C LYS A 360 15.76 7.56 -25.68
N GLU A 361 16.56 6.53 -25.45
CA GLU A 361 17.98 6.69 -25.16
C GLU A 361 18.75 7.29 -26.36
N PRO A 362 19.77 8.12 -26.13
CA PRO A 362 20.61 8.64 -27.20
C PRO A 362 21.32 7.52 -27.99
N GLY A 363 20.97 7.37 -29.26
CA GLY A 363 21.57 6.38 -30.15
C GLY A 363 20.85 5.04 -30.21
N ALA A 364 19.72 4.91 -29.52
CA ALA A 364 18.83 3.75 -29.61
C ALA A 364 18.41 3.42 -31.05
N GLY A 365 18.17 2.14 -31.28
CA GLY A 365 17.84 1.56 -32.58
C GLY A 365 16.53 2.04 -33.19
N SER A 366 16.17 1.40 -34.31
CA SER A 366 14.85 1.51 -34.92
C SER A 366 14.43 0.10 -35.38
N PRO A 367 13.33 -0.48 -34.85
CA PRO A 367 12.42 0.10 -33.86
C PRO A 367 13.09 0.30 -32.48
N VAL A 368 12.51 1.16 -31.65
CA VAL A 368 12.91 1.36 -30.26
C VAL A 368 12.33 0.20 -29.45
N GLY A 369 13.18 -0.51 -28.70
CA GLY A 369 12.77 -1.56 -27.77
C GLY A 369 12.63 -1.07 -26.32
N PRO A 370 12.16 -1.93 -25.40
CA PRO A 370 12.21 -1.69 -23.96
C PRO A 370 13.62 -1.36 -23.45
N GLU A 371 14.66 -1.96 -24.03
CA GLU A 371 16.05 -1.73 -23.65
C GLU A 371 16.65 -0.39 -24.13
N ASP A 372 15.88 0.38 -24.90
CA ASP A 372 16.32 1.58 -25.62
C ASP A 372 15.70 2.87 -25.03
N ILE A 373 15.18 2.82 -23.80
CA ILE A 373 14.46 3.93 -23.15
C ILE A 373 14.91 4.18 -21.71
N ASP A 374 14.83 5.45 -21.31
CA ASP A 374 14.99 5.91 -19.93
C ASP A 374 13.62 6.29 -19.33
N PRO A 375 13.32 5.92 -18.07
CA PRO A 375 12.14 6.42 -17.37
C PRO A 375 12.27 7.90 -17.03
N VAL A 376 11.20 8.66 -17.27
CA VAL A 376 11.11 10.11 -16.99
C VAL A 376 10.22 10.38 -15.80
N ASP A 377 9.00 9.85 -15.81
CA ASP A 377 8.03 9.92 -14.71
C ASP A 377 7.16 8.66 -14.68
N LEU A 378 6.66 8.29 -13.50
CA LEU A 378 5.84 7.11 -13.27
C LEU A 378 4.84 7.38 -12.15
N VAL A 379 3.58 7.09 -12.42
CA VAL A 379 2.47 7.29 -11.49
C VAL A 379 1.66 6.01 -11.45
N TYR A 380 1.48 5.44 -10.26
CA TYR A 380 0.50 4.39 -10.04
C TYR A 380 -0.71 4.99 -9.33
N PHE A 381 -1.92 4.65 -9.76
CA PHE A 381 -3.14 5.19 -9.21
C PHE A 381 -4.16 4.08 -8.91
N GLY A 382 -4.92 4.28 -7.84
CA GLY A 382 -6.00 3.36 -7.46
C GLY A 382 -7.32 3.68 -8.17
N PRO A 383 -8.45 3.20 -7.65
CA PRO A 383 -9.77 3.52 -8.17
C PRO A 383 -10.00 5.03 -8.34
N GLN A 384 -10.76 5.37 -9.38
CA GLN A 384 -11.05 6.73 -9.81
C GLN A 384 -12.56 7.03 -9.75
N VAL A 385 -12.90 8.31 -9.68
CA VAL A 385 -14.29 8.80 -9.70
C VAL A 385 -14.52 9.65 -10.93
N ASP A 386 -15.67 9.43 -11.55
CA ASP A 386 -16.11 10.18 -12.72
C ASP A 386 -16.01 11.69 -12.51
N ASP A 387 -15.39 12.38 -13.47
CA ASP A 387 -15.21 13.84 -13.48
C ASP A 387 -14.40 14.41 -12.32
N ILE A 388 -13.58 13.59 -11.66
CA ILE A 388 -12.60 14.04 -10.67
C ILE A 388 -11.22 13.66 -11.17
N ALA A 389 -10.41 14.66 -11.52
CA ALA A 389 -9.04 14.43 -11.95
C ALA A 389 -8.16 14.06 -10.75
N ARG A 390 -7.13 13.25 -11.01
CA ARG A 390 -5.97 13.13 -10.12
C ARG A 390 -4.91 14.10 -10.62
N ALA A 391 -4.45 14.97 -9.73
CA ALA A 391 -3.54 16.05 -10.07
C ALA A 391 -2.40 16.16 -9.06
N ARG A 392 -1.24 16.61 -9.52
CA ARG A 392 -0.23 17.13 -8.61
C ARG A 392 -0.73 18.45 -7.99
N PHE A 393 -0.45 18.68 -6.72
CA PHE A 393 -0.95 19.84 -5.97
C PHE A 393 -0.57 21.21 -6.57
N GLU A 394 0.58 21.23 -7.22
CA GLU A 394 1.12 22.28 -8.08
C GLU A 394 1.88 21.56 -9.20
N ASP A 395 2.14 22.24 -10.30
CA ASP A 395 2.77 21.59 -11.45
C ASP A 395 4.13 20.95 -11.09
N GLY A 396 4.27 19.66 -11.36
CA GLY A 396 5.49 18.90 -11.05
C GLY A 396 5.78 18.67 -9.56
N ASN A 397 4.80 18.86 -8.67
CA ASN A 397 4.96 18.62 -7.24
C ASN A 397 4.93 17.11 -6.90
N LEU A 398 5.69 16.68 -5.87
CA LEU A 398 5.64 15.32 -5.33
C LEU A 398 4.22 14.84 -4.98
N ARG A 399 3.41 15.73 -4.38
CA ARG A 399 2.09 15.39 -3.83
C ARG A 399 1.05 15.25 -4.93
N TRP A 400 0.39 14.09 -4.94
CA TRP A 400 -0.85 13.83 -5.67
C TRP A 400 -2.07 14.03 -4.78
N ALA A 401 -3.18 14.41 -5.39
CA ALA A 401 -4.50 14.48 -4.76
C ALA A 401 -5.60 14.29 -5.81
N PHE A 402 -6.82 14.02 -5.35
CA PHE A 402 -7.99 14.29 -6.18
C PHE A 402 -8.21 15.80 -6.27
N ALA A 403 -8.37 16.33 -7.47
CA ALA A 403 -8.45 17.76 -7.71
C ALA A 403 -9.81 18.34 -7.28
N ASP A 404 -9.79 19.51 -6.64
CA ASP A 404 -11.00 20.31 -6.36
C ASP A 404 -11.69 20.76 -7.66
N SER A 405 -10.89 21.01 -8.69
CA SER A 405 -11.32 21.34 -10.06
C SER A 405 -10.22 20.90 -11.03
N ALA A 406 -10.61 20.23 -12.11
CA ALA A 406 -9.66 19.85 -13.14
C ALA A 406 -9.09 21.09 -13.86
N SER A 407 -7.82 21.03 -14.26
CA SER A 407 -7.06 22.15 -14.87
C SER A 407 -6.43 21.84 -16.25
N PRO A 408 -7.13 21.15 -17.16
CA PRO A 408 -6.54 20.71 -18.43
C PRO A 408 -6.00 21.88 -19.26
N GLY A 409 -4.73 21.78 -19.65
CA GLY A 409 -3.99 22.79 -20.41
C GLY A 409 -3.57 24.01 -19.60
N ALA A 410 -3.62 23.95 -18.26
CA ALA A 410 -3.30 25.05 -17.37
C ALA A 410 -2.60 24.54 -16.09
N SER A 411 -2.00 25.47 -15.34
CA SER A 411 -1.37 25.12 -14.06
C SER A 411 -2.37 24.63 -13.02
N ASN A 412 -2.00 23.55 -12.33
CA ASN A 412 -2.76 23.03 -11.20
C ASN A 412 -2.88 24.11 -10.10
N PRO A 413 -4.08 24.36 -9.56
CA PRO A 413 -4.29 25.42 -8.58
C PRO A 413 -3.68 25.03 -7.22
N PRO A 414 -3.15 26.01 -6.45
CA PRO A 414 -2.71 25.72 -5.09
C PRO A 414 -3.92 25.39 -4.20
N GLY A 415 -3.91 24.24 -3.51
CA GLY A 415 -5.01 23.86 -2.62
C GLY A 415 -4.97 22.40 -2.23
N GLN A 416 -5.60 22.02 -1.10
CA GLN A 416 -5.51 20.70 -0.43
C GLN A 416 -5.91 19.47 -1.28
N GLY A 417 -6.53 19.70 -2.45
CA GLY A 417 -7.33 18.70 -3.11
C GLY A 417 -8.53 18.30 -2.25
N ILE A 418 -9.30 17.34 -2.73
CA ILE A 418 -10.34 16.68 -1.94
C ILE A 418 -9.80 15.39 -1.32
N ASP A 419 -10.37 15.02 -0.17
CA ASP A 419 -10.13 13.71 0.43
C ASP A 419 -10.43 12.61 -0.59
N ASP A 420 -9.66 11.52 -0.55
CA ASP A 420 -9.91 10.34 -1.38
C ASP A 420 -11.39 9.89 -1.21
N PRO A 421 -12.22 9.98 -2.27
CA PRO A 421 -13.64 9.67 -2.21
C PRO A 421 -13.90 8.17 -2.03
N HIS A 422 -12.90 7.32 -2.26
CA HIS A 422 -12.95 5.88 -1.99
C HIS A 422 -12.54 5.54 -0.56
N LEU A 423 -11.77 6.40 0.10
CA LEU A 423 -11.45 6.18 1.51
C LEU A 423 -12.67 6.46 2.39
N PRO A 424 -12.95 5.59 3.36
CA PRO A 424 -13.89 5.95 4.40
C PRO A 424 -13.34 7.20 5.11
N PRO A 425 -14.15 8.23 5.43
CA PRO A 425 -13.70 9.30 6.32
C PRO A 425 -13.12 8.70 7.59
N ALA A 426 -12.05 9.29 8.14
CA ALA A 426 -11.19 8.75 9.20
C ALA A 426 -11.92 8.07 10.39
N ASP A 427 -13.16 8.47 10.68
CA ASP A 427 -14.02 7.83 11.68
C ASP A 427 -14.45 6.37 11.34
N LEU A 428 -14.26 5.90 10.11
CA LEU A 428 -14.74 4.61 9.63
C LEU A 428 -13.63 3.59 9.32
N THR A 429 -12.37 4.00 9.11
CA THR A 429 -11.22 3.10 8.85
C THR A 429 -10.85 2.24 10.07
N SER A 430 -11.23 2.69 11.27
CA SER A 430 -11.16 1.95 12.53
C SER A 430 -12.33 0.95 12.75
N LEU A 431 -13.29 0.85 11.81
CA LEU A 431 -14.48 0.00 11.96
C LEU A 431 -14.21 -1.51 11.75
N ARG A 432 -13.65 -2.19 12.76
CA ARG A 432 -13.91 -3.63 12.93
C ARG A 432 -15.13 -3.81 13.84
N LEU A 433 -16.20 -4.40 13.29
CA LEU A 433 -17.35 -4.82 14.08
C LEU A 433 -16.88 -5.95 15.03
N HIS A 434 -16.71 -5.64 16.30
CA HIS A 434 -16.29 -6.61 17.30
C HIS A 434 -17.48 -7.52 17.64
N VAL A 435 -17.30 -8.83 17.45
CA VAL A 435 -18.36 -9.83 17.63
C VAL A 435 -18.01 -10.76 18.77
N TRP A 436 -18.91 -10.87 19.76
CA TRP A 436 -18.68 -11.77 20.88
C TRP A 436 -19.98 -12.22 21.58
N PRO A 437 -20.00 -13.40 22.24
CA PRO A 437 -19.03 -14.46 22.01
C PRO A 437 -19.11 -14.96 20.56
N ASN A 438 -17.99 -15.43 20.02
CA ASN A 438 -17.91 -15.96 18.66
C ASN A 438 -16.81 -17.05 18.65
N PRO A 439 -17.16 -18.35 18.69
CA PRO A 439 -18.50 -18.90 18.48
C PRO A 439 -19.51 -18.62 19.61
N SER A 440 -20.81 -18.57 19.30
CA SER A 440 -21.90 -18.42 20.29
C SER A 440 -22.87 -19.60 20.30
N ALA A 441 -23.33 -19.97 21.49
CA ALA A 441 -24.45 -20.91 21.68
C ALA A 441 -25.79 -20.20 21.94
N GLY A 442 -25.84 -18.88 21.77
CA GLY A 442 -26.99 -18.05 22.09
C GLY A 442 -26.90 -16.67 21.46
N ALA A 443 -27.05 -15.61 22.26
CA ALA A 443 -26.94 -14.25 21.76
C ALA A 443 -25.51 -13.92 21.30
N VAL A 444 -25.43 -13.15 20.22
CA VAL A 444 -24.20 -12.56 19.69
C VAL A 444 -24.31 -11.06 19.87
N HIS A 445 -23.26 -10.46 20.45
CA HIS A 445 -23.13 -9.03 20.64
C HIS A 445 -22.25 -8.44 19.55
N PHE A 446 -22.63 -7.26 19.09
CA PHE A 446 -21.81 -6.44 18.20
C PHE A 446 -21.55 -5.11 18.90
N ASP A 447 -20.27 -4.76 19.04
CA ASP A 447 -19.86 -3.45 19.51
C ASP A 447 -19.42 -2.60 18.33
N LEU A 448 -19.92 -1.36 18.29
CA LEU A 448 -19.51 -0.36 17.30
C LEU A 448 -18.25 0.38 17.80
N PRO A 449 -17.21 0.48 16.97
CA PRO A 449 -15.97 1.18 17.32
C PRO A 449 -16.08 2.71 17.19
N CYS A 450 -17.12 3.26 16.54
CA CYS A 450 -17.39 4.69 16.53
C CYS A 450 -18.88 5.01 16.76
N ALA A 451 -19.17 6.26 17.12
CA ALA A 451 -20.53 6.72 17.39
C ALA A 451 -21.30 6.98 16.09
N ALA A 452 -22.01 5.96 15.58
CA ALA A 452 -22.73 6.06 14.31
C ALA A 452 -24.12 5.40 14.37
N GLY A 453 -25.08 5.99 13.66
CA GLY A 453 -26.38 5.37 13.40
C GLY A 453 -26.32 4.50 12.14
N GLY A 454 -27.09 3.41 12.08
CA GLY A 454 -27.01 2.49 10.95
C GLY A 454 -27.83 1.22 11.10
N ALA A 455 -27.37 0.16 10.42
CA ALA A 455 -27.94 -1.18 10.52
C ALA A 455 -26.84 -2.24 10.55
N ILE A 456 -27.08 -3.34 11.27
CA ILE A 456 -26.27 -4.56 11.16
C ILE A 456 -27.08 -5.58 10.36
N GLU A 457 -26.52 -6.01 9.25
CA GLU A 457 -27.09 -6.98 8.33
C GLU A 457 -26.37 -8.31 8.49
N ILE A 458 -27.13 -9.39 8.67
CA ILE A 458 -26.61 -10.73 8.91
C ILE A 458 -27.01 -11.61 7.75
N PHE A 459 -26.02 -12.24 7.12
CA PHE A 459 -26.14 -13.08 5.94
C PHE A 459 -25.73 -14.51 6.27
N ASP A 460 -26.40 -15.50 5.69
CA ASP A 460 -25.87 -16.87 5.70
C ASP A 460 -24.66 -17.01 4.74
N VAL A 461 -23.98 -18.15 4.78
CA VAL A 461 -22.80 -18.42 3.94
C VAL A 461 -23.08 -18.36 2.42
N SER A 462 -24.35 -18.41 2.01
CA SER A 462 -24.73 -18.25 0.59
C SER A 462 -24.94 -16.79 0.18
N GLY A 463 -24.74 -15.84 1.11
CA GLY A 463 -24.95 -14.41 0.88
C GLY A 463 -26.40 -13.97 1.01
N ARG A 464 -27.32 -14.82 1.50
CA ARG A 464 -28.72 -14.46 1.69
C ARG A 464 -28.90 -13.72 3.01
N LEU A 465 -29.52 -12.54 2.96
CA LEU A 465 -29.84 -11.74 4.14
C LEU A 465 -30.83 -12.47 5.06
N CYS A 466 -30.39 -12.83 6.27
CA CYS A 466 -31.17 -13.53 7.28
C CYS A 466 -31.81 -12.59 8.29
N ARG A 467 -31.12 -11.49 8.64
CA ARG A 467 -31.60 -10.53 9.65
C ARG A 467 -31.03 -9.15 9.42
N ARG A 468 -31.80 -8.12 9.78
CA ARG A 468 -31.34 -6.74 9.89
C ARG A 468 -31.68 -6.20 11.28
N LEU A 469 -30.67 -5.78 12.01
CA LEU A 469 -30.82 -4.99 13.23
C LEU A 469 -30.78 -3.52 12.83
N SER A 470 -31.53 -2.65 13.51
CA SER A 470 -31.49 -1.20 13.24
C SER A 470 -31.66 -0.42 14.53
N ALA A 471 -30.97 0.73 14.65
CA ALA A 471 -31.12 1.66 15.75
C ALA A 471 -31.43 3.06 15.17
N PRO A 472 -32.47 3.74 15.69
CA PRO A 472 -32.94 5.00 15.12
C PRO A 472 -32.07 6.24 15.49
N SER A 473 -31.08 6.11 16.37
CA SER A 473 -30.21 7.21 16.80
C SER A 473 -28.77 6.74 17.03
N PRO A 474 -27.74 7.55 16.67
CA PRO A 474 -26.34 7.23 16.98
C PRO A 474 -26.15 7.17 18.51
N GLY A 475 -25.58 6.08 18.99
CA GLY A 475 -25.07 6.00 20.37
C GLY A 475 -23.56 6.21 20.41
N PRO A 476 -22.96 6.47 21.59
CA PRO A 476 -21.52 6.62 21.73
C PRO A 476 -20.75 5.33 21.36
N ALA A 477 -19.52 5.49 20.88
CA ALA A 477 -18.58 4.40 20.58
C ALA A 477 -18.40 3.46 21.79
N GLY A 478 -18.29 2.15 21.57
CA GLY A 478 -18.10 1.15 22.64
C GLY A 478 -19.26 0.96 23.62
N GLN A 479 -20.27 1.84 23.64
CA GLN A 479 -21.48 1.70 24.48
C GLN A 479 -22.73 1.27 23.69
N SER A 480 -22.70 1.44 22.37
CA SER A 480 -23.78 1.01 21.48
C SER A 480 -23.69 -0.50 21.25
N ARG A 481 -24.18 -1.30 22.20
CA ARG A 481 -24.23 -2.76 22.08
C ARG A 481 -25.46 -3.19 21.29
N TRP A 482 -25.24 -3.92 20.21
CA TRP A 482 -26.30 -4.53 19.41
C TRP A 482 -26.34 -6.02 19.71
N VAL A 483 -27.54 -6.61 19.74
CA VAL A 483 -27.72 -8.01 20.09
C VAL A 483 -28.49 -8.72 19.00
N TRP A 484 -27.90 -9.79 18.47
CA TRP A 484 -28.60 -10.77 17.67
C TRP A 484 -28.82 -12.04 18.48
N ASN A 485 -30.07 -12.46 18.64
CA ASN A 485 -30.41 -13.63 19.44
C ASN A 485 -30.45 -14.92 18.61
N GLY A 486 -29.80 -14.93 17.43
CA GLY A 486 -29.84 -16.06 16.51
C GLY A 486 -31.19 -16.22 15.82
N ASP A 487 -31.95 -15.14 15.62
CA ASP A 487 -33.25 -15.15 14.93
C ASP A 487 -33.17 -14.59 13.50
N ALA A 488 -33.84 -15.25 12.57
CA ALA A 488 -34.02 -14.80 11.18
C ALA A 488 -35.25 -13.86 11.06
N PHE A 489 -35.52 -13.37 9.86
CA PHE A 489 -36.77 -12.64 9.56
C PHE A 489 -38.01 -13.46 9.97
N GLY A 490 -39.01 -12.77 10.53
CA GLY A 490 -40.22 -13.41 11.05
C GLY A 490 -40.06 -14.07 12.42
N GLY A 491 -38.94 -13.84 13.13
CA GLY A 491 -38.73 -14.28 14.51
C GLY A 491 -38.46 -15.77 14.69
N ARG A 492 -38.16 -16.48 13.60
CA ARG A 492 -37.79 -17.91 13.63
C ARG A 492 -36.31 -18.05 13.99
N PRO A 493 -35.90 -19.13 14.69
CA PRO A 493 -34.49 -19.43 14.90
C PRO A 493 -33.75 -19.57 13.56
N ALA A 494 -32.57 -18.97 13.47
CA ALA A 494 -31.63 -19.18 12.39
C ALA A 494 -31.00 -20.59 12.51
N SER A 495 -30.58 -21.17 11.40
CA SER A 495 -29.93 -22.49 11.41
C SER A 495 -28.57 -22.42 12.12
N PRO A 496 -28.14 -23.45 12.87
CA PRO A 496 -26.76 -23.51 13.35
C PRO A 496 -25.76 -23.43 12.19
N GLY A 497 -24.71 -22.64 12.31
CA GLY A 497 -23.68 -22.51 11.26
C GLY A 497 -23.03 -21.13 11.24
N ALA A 498 -22.14 -20.92 10.25
CA ALA A 498 -21.47 -19.65 10.06
C ALA A 498 -22.37 -18.63 9.36
N TYR A 499 -22.19 -17.36 9.71
CA TYR A 499 -22.86 -16.20 9.15
C TYR A 499 -21.85 -15.09 8.89
N TRP A 500 -22.23 -14.13 8.05
CA TRP A 500 -21.50 -12.89 7.83
C TRP A 500 -22.32 -11.73 8.36
N ALA A 501 -21.74 -10.90 9.22
CA ALA A 501 -22.36 -9.67 9.69
C ALA A 501 -21.70 -8.47 9.04
N ARG A 502 -22.49 -7.60 8.41
CA ARG A 502 -22.05 -6.34 7.79
C ARG A 502 -22.70 -5.18 8.53
N TYR A 503 -21.90 -4.18 8.91
CA TYR A 503 -22.44 -2.91 9.37
C TYR A 503 -22.63 -1.96 8.19
N GLN A 504 -23.79 -1.30 8.11
CA GLN A 504 -24.10 -0.22 7.17
C GLN A 504 -24.35 1.06 7.95
N ALA A 505 -23.53 2.08 7.72
CA ALA A 505 -23.78 3.42 8.27
C ALA A 505 -24.94 4.11 7.52
N THR A 506 -25.66 5.00 8.20
CA THR A 506 -26.77 5.75 7.59
C THR A 506 -26.25 6.66 6.47
N GLY A 507 -26.73 6.47 5.23
CA GLY A 507 -26.41 7.30 4.06
C GLY A 507 -25.16 6.92 3.27
N ARG A 508 -24.59 5.72 3.45
CA ARG A 508 -23.35 5.27 2.77
C ARG A 508 -23.41 3.79 2.36
N GLU A 509 -22.77 3.44 1.25
CA GLU A 509 -22.76 2.06 0.69
C GLU A 509 -21.60 1.16 1.20
N ALA A 510 -20.61 1.71 1.90
CA ALA A 510 -19.48 0.93 2.41
C ALA A 510 -19.82 0.21 3.73
N GLY A 511 -19.55 -1.10 3.81
CA GLY A 511 -19.72 -1.90 5.01
C GLY A 511 -18.77 -3.09 5.04
N ARG A 512 -18.10 -3.32 6.17
CA ARG A 512 -17.14 -4.43 6.35
C ARG A 512 -17.84 -5.64 6.96
N ALA A 513 -17.60 -6.82 6.39
CA ALA A 513 -18.19 -8.08 6.86
C ALA A 513 -17.27 -8.79 7.86
N THR A 514 -17.84 -9.38 8.90
CA THR A 514 -17.12 -10.21 9.87
C THR A 514 -17.84 -11.55 10.03
N ARG A 515 -17.08 -12.62 10.24
CA ARG A 515 -17.62 -13.97 10.38
C ARG A 515 -18.21 -14.14 11.78
N VAL A 516 -19.40 -14.69 11.87
CA VAL A 516 -20.10 -15.07 13.10
C VAL A 516 -20.31 -16.59 13.07
N ILE A 517 -19.99 -17.29 14.16
CA ILE A 517 -20.01 -18.77 14.25
C ILE A 517 -20.96 -19.21 15.36
#